data_AF-A0A6A5YFC4-F1
#
_entry.id   AF-A0A6A5YFC4-F1
#
_cell.length_a   1.000
_cell.length_b   1.000
_cell.length_c   1.000
_cell.angle_alpha   90.00
_cell.angle_beta   90.00
_cell.angle_gamma   90.00
#
_symmetry.space_group_name_H-M   'P 1'
#
loop_
_entity.id
_entity.type
_entity.pdbx_description
1 polymer ?
#
loop_
_entity_poly.entity_id
_entity_poly.type
_entity_poly.pdbx_seq_one_letter_code
_entity_poly.pdbx_strand_id
1 'polypeptide(L)'
;NFWQHFLAPYNLALHGYVVVATDYAGLGVSKTASGEPIVHEYVAEPSQANDVIYSVQAAQQAFPQLGKRFVVIGNSQGGGAAWSIAQRQVDKPIHDYLGGVAVAPVTRILRDAEPIRSYLALAMVSGVAAYFPEFNESDVCTPKGLQRAALVRQLESPTSIMIALVSGVKLQDNWAVNHYIQKYQALILNGGTAIANPLLVVKSEADPVLQYSVAAAAVHDTLEKFPQSLIEFMQMPGVSHGPALTSSQRH
;
A
#
# COMPACT_ATOMS: atom_id res chain seq x y z
N ASN A 1 -7.91 -16.62 0.89
CA ASN A 1 -9.10 -15.98 0.29
C ASN A 1 -8.58 -14.88 -0.64
N PHE A 2 -8.51 -15.13 -1.95
CA PHE A 2 -7.99 -14.17 -2.94
C PHE A 2 -8.87 -12.90 -2.89
N TRP A 3 -8.23 -11.75 -2.69
CA TRP A 3 -8.79 -10.38 -2.62
C TRP A 3 -10.32 -10.25 -2.79
N GLN A 4 -11.00 -9.87 -1.69
CA GLN A 4 -12.47 -9.69 -1.61
C GLN A 4 -13.29 -10.83 -2.23
N HIS A 5 -13.03 -12.09 -1.88
CA HIS A 5 -13.84 -13.23 -2.35
C HIS A 5 -13.92 -13.33 -3.88
N PHE A 6 -12.77 -13.23 -4.57
CA PHE A 6 -12.65 -13.31 -6.04
C PHE A 6 -13.22 -12.13 -6.84
N LEU A 7 -13.82 -11.12 -6.21
CA LEU A 7 -14.58 -10.08 -6.89
C LEU A 7 -13.82 -9.27 -7.95
N ALA A 8 -12.51 -9.17 -7.87
CA ALA A 8 -11.73 -8.53 -8.93
C ALA A 8 -10.88 -9.51 -9.75
N PRO A 9 -10.11 -10.45 -9.16
CA PRO A 9 -9.32 -11.40 -9.94
C PRO A 9 -10.18 -12.26 -10.88
N TYR A 10 -11.35 -12.72 -10.43
CA TYR A 10 -12.22 -13.56 -11.25
C TYR A 10 -12.88 -12.77 -12.37
N ASN A 11 -13.35 -11.54 -12.09
CA ASN A 11 -13.90 -10.67 -13.13
C ASN A 11 -12.84 -10.36 -14.20
N LEU A 12 -11.59 -10.07 -13.83
CA LEU A 12 -10.51 -9.87 -14.81
C LEU A 12 -10.24 -11.14 -15.63
N ALA A 13 -10.19 -12.31 -14.98
CA ALA A 13 -9.99 -13.58 -15.67
C ALA A 13 -11.13 -13.88 -16.68
N LEU A 14 -12.38 -13.58 -16.33
CA LEU A 14 -13.54 -13.74 -17.23
C LEU A 14 -13.46 -12.82 -18.47
N HIS A 15 -12.78 -11.68 -18.37
CA HIS A 15 -12.54 -10.78 -19.50
C HIS A 15 -11.27 -11.14 -20.30
N GLY A 16 -10.64 -12.28 -20.02
CA GLY A 16 -9.49 -12.80 -20.78
C GLY A 16 -8.13 -12.30 -20.29
N TYR A 17 -8.05 -11.66 -19.13
CA TYR A 17 -6.79 -11.26 -18.52
C TYR A 17 -6.14 -12.41 -17.76
N VAL A 18 -4.81 -12.49 -17.81
CA VAL A 18 -4.03 -13.26 -16.84
C VAL A 18 -3.80 -12.39 -15.61
N VAL A 19 -4.14 -12.91 -14.44
CA VAL A 19 -4.01 -12.20 -13.17
C VAL A 19 -2.80 -12.73 -12.42
N VAL A 20 -1.86 -11.83 -12.13
CA VAL A 20 -0.74 -12.08 -11.22
C VAL A 20 -1.09 -11.43 -9.88
N ALA A 21 -1.14 -12.21 -8.81
CA ALA A 21 -1.35 -11.70 -7.46
C ALA A 21 -0.07 -11.88 -6.65
N THR A 22 0.50 -10.75 -6.24
CA THR A 22 1.81 -10.67 -5.62
C THR A 22 1.69 -10.82 -4.11
N ASP A 23 2.44 -11.75 -3.52
CA ASP A 23 2.81 -11.66 -2.11
C ASP A 23 3.97 -10.66 -1.99
N TYR A 24 3.79 -9.59 -1.21
CA TYR A 24 4.86 -8.63 -0.95
C TYR A 24 6.00 -9.27 -0.16
N ALA A 25 7.19 -8.68 -0.22
CA ALA A 25 8.34 -9.17 0.53
C ALA A 25 7.98 -9.45 2.00
N GLY A 26 8.41 -10.62 2.50
CA GLY A 26 8.08 -11.11 3.83
C GLY A 26 6.72 -11.80 3.96
N LEU A 27 5.87 -11.75 2.93
CA LEU A 27 4.65 -12.55 2.80
C LEU A 27 4.92 -13.72 1.84
N GLY A 28 4.49 -14.93 2.19
CA GLY A 28 4.74 -16.15 1.41
C GLY A 28 6.17 -16.66 1.50
N VAL A 29 7.17 -15.81 1.22
CA VAL A 29 8.60 -16.09 1.42
C VAL A 29 9.12 -15.28 2.61
N SER A 30 9.25 -15.94 3.76
CA SER A 30 9.61 -15.30 5.03
C SER A 30 11.11 -15.36 5.37
N LYS A 31 11.93 -16.01 4.53
CA LYS A 31 13.37 -16.16 4.74
C LYS A 31 14.17 -16.03 3.46
N THR A 32 15.37 -15.48 3.55
CA THR A 32 16.35 -15.47 2.46
C THR A 32 16.89 -16.88 2.21
N ALA A 33 17.63 -17.05 1.12
CA ALA A 33 18.34 -18.31 0.84
C ALA A 33 19.37 -18.68 1.92
N SER A 34 19.89 -17.70 2.66
CA SER A 34 20.80 -17.92 3.81
C SER A 34 20.07 -18.17 5.13
N GLY A 35 18.73 -18.17 5.14
CA GLY A 35 17.91 -18.43 6.33
C GLY A 35 17.56 -17.20 7.17
N GLU A 36 18.00 -16.01 6.77
CA GLU A 36 17.69 -14.76 7.47
C GLU A 36 16.23 -14.36 7.27
N PRO A 37 15.53 -13.84 8.29
CA PRO A 37 14.13 -13.46 8.17
C PRO A 37 13.95 -12.29 7.18
N ILE A 38 12.92 -12.37 6.34
CA ILE A 38 12.47 -11.27 5.48
C ILE A 38 11.31 -10.59 6.19
N VAL A 39 11.52 -9.35 6.62
CA VAL A 39 10.49 -8.54 7.28
C VAL A 39 9.49 -8.07 6.23
N HIS A 40 8.20 -8.27 6.49
CA HIS A 40 7.18 -7.58 5.73
C HIS A 40 7.10 -6.11 6.16
N GLU A 41 7.62 -5.23 5.30
CA GLU A 41 7.53 -3.79 5.47
C GLU A 41 6.12 -3.32 5.05
N TYR A 42 5.18 -3.41 5.99
CA TYR A 42 3.81 -2.99 5.75
C TYR A 42 3.79 -1.51 5.33
N VAL A 43 3.05 -1.21 4.25
CA VAL A 43 2.87 0.12 3.62
C VAL A 43 4.16 0.82 3.19
N ALA A 44 5.24 0.06 2.95
CA ALA A 44 6.43 0.55 2.28
C ALA A 44 6.21 0.62 0.76
N GLU A 45 5.38 1.56 0.32
CA GLU A 45 4.81 1.58 -1.03
C GLU A 45 5.84 1.49 -2.17
N PRO A 46 7.02 2.16 -2.11
CA PRO A 46 8.05 2.00 -3.15
C PRO A 46 8.65 0.60 -3.23
N SER A 47 8.83 -0.08 -2.10
CA SER A 47 9.31 -1.47 -2.08
C SER A 47 8.24 -2.40 -2.63
N GLN A 48 6.98 -2.24 -2.19
CA GLN A 48 5.84 -3.03 -2.65
C GLN A 48 5.56 -2.83 -4.15
N ALA A 49 5.78 -1.63 -4.68
CA ALA A 49 5.73 -1.37 -6.12
C ALA A 49 6.73 -2.24 -6.90
N ASN A 50 7.95 -2.40 -6.40
CA ASN A 50 8.95 -3.27 -7.02
C ASN A 50 8.53 -4.75 -6.94
N ASP A 51 7.96 -5.19 -5.81
CA ASP A 51 7.46 -6.56 -5.67
C ASP A 51 6.42 -6.89 -6.74
N VAL A 52 5.45 -5.99 -6.97
CA VAL A 52 4.44 -6.15 -8.02
C VAL A 52 5.10 -6.25 -9.39
N ILE A 53 5.99 -5.32 -9.72
CA ILE A 53 6.70 -5.30 -11.00
C ILE A 53 7.47 -6.60 -11.23
N TYR A 54 8.25 -7.05 -10.23
CA TYR A 54 9.04 -8.27 -10.34
C TYR A 54 8.18 -9.51 -10.46
N SER A 55 7.01 -9.55 -9.82
CA SER A 55 6.08 -10.67 -9.99
C SER A 55 5.53 -10.76 -11.42
N VAL A 56 5.22 -9.63 -12.06
CA VAL A 56 4.79 -9.59 -13.47
C VAL A 56 5.91 -10.06 -14.38
N GLN A 57 7.14 -9.57 -14.17
CA GLN A 57 8.31 -9.98 -14.95
C GLN A 57 8.60 -11.46 -14.79
N ALA A 58 8.54 -12.00 -13.57
CA ALA A 58 8.72 -13.41 -13.29
C ALA A 58 7.65 -14.27 -13.98
N ALA A 59 6.38 -13.86 -13.92
CA ALA A 59 5.30 -14.55 -14.63
C ALA A 59 5.53 -14.56 -16.14
N GLN A 60 5.94 -13.43 -16.73
CA GLN A 60 6.23 -13.32 -18.16
C GLN A 60 7.47 -14.11 -18.60
N GLN A 61 8.42 -14.34 -17.70
CA GLN A 61 9.58 -15.21 -17.95
C GLN A 61 9.19 -16.69 -17.85
N ALA A 62 8.41 -17.07 -16.84
CA ALA A 62 7.96 -18.44 -16.65
C ALA A 62 6.94 -18.90 -17.71
N PHE A 63 6.14 -17.98 -18.24
CA PHE A 63 5.10 -18.23 -19.22
C PHE A 63 5.28 -17.31 -20.44
N PRO A 64 6.15 -17.67 -21.40
CA PRO A 64 6.48 -16.83 -22.55
C PRO A 64 5.29 -16.47 -23.45
N GLN A 65 4.18 -17.21 -23.37
CA GLN A 65 2.93 -16.95 -24.07
C GLN A 65 2.15 -15.74 -23.51
N LEU A 66 2.51 -15.22 -22.34
CA LEU A 66 1.86 -14.04 -21.77
C LEU A 66 2.20 -12.78 -22.55
N GLY A 67 1.19 -11.93 -22.76
CA GLY A 67 1.39 -10.59 -23.28
C GLY A 67 2.32 -9.77 -22.37
N LYS A 68 3.06 -8.84 -22.97
CA LYS A 68 3.98 -7.97 -22.22
C LYS A 68 3.27 -6.81 -21.52
N ARG A 69 2.20 -6.31 -22.14
CA ARG A 69 1.39 -5.20 -21.63
C ARG A 69 0.65 -5.58 -20.36
N PHE A 70 0.70 -4.72 -19.34
CA PHE A 70 0.03 -4.95 -18.07
C PHE A 70 -0.51 -3.65 -17.45
N VAL A 71 -1.55 -3.82 -16.63
CA VAL A 71 -2.10 -2.78 -15.74
C VAL A 71 -1.98 -3.28 -14.31
N VAL A 72 -1.97 -2.35 -13.35
CA VAL A 72 -1.97 -2.71 -11.91
C VAL A 72 -3.21 -2.14 -11.25
N ILE A 73 -3.91 -2.97 -10.50
CA ILE A 73 -5.03 -2.55 -9.66
C ILE A 73 -4.76 -3.03 -8.23
N GLY A 74 -5.07 -2.18 -7.26
CA GLY A 74 -4.98 -2.55 -5.85
C GLY A 74 -5.89 -1.73 -4.96
N ASN A 75 -6.14 -2.25 -3.76
CA ASN A 75 -6.98 -1.60 -2.76
C ASN A 75 -6.25 -1.43 -1.42
N SER A 76 -6.53 -0.33 -0.72
CA SER A 76 -5.90 -0.03 0.58
C SER A 76 -4.38 0.04 0.44
N GLN A 77 -3.62 -0.79 1.16
CA GLN A 77 -2.19 -0.97 0.93
C GLN A 77 -1.85 -1.24 -0.55
N GLY A 78 -2.54 -2.19 -1.20
CA GLY A 78 -2.28 -2.46 -2.62
C GLY A 78 -2.63 -1.29 -3.55
N GLY A 79 -3.54 -0.41 -3.12
CA GLY A 79 -3.83 0.83 -3.82
C GLY A 79 -2.67 1.82 -3.73
N GLY A 80 -2.01 1.87 -2.56
CA GLY A 80 -0.75 2.59 -2.38
C GLY A 80 0.35 2.05 -3.30
N ALA A 81 0.48 0.72 -3.41
CA ALA A 81 1.47 0.11 -4.29
C ALA A 81 1.19 0.44 -5.76
N ALA A 82 -0.07 0.38 -6.20
CA ALA A 82 -0.49 0.77 -7.55
C ALA A 82 -0.15 2.24 -7.86
N TRP A 83 -0.39 3.15 -6.90
CA TRP A 83 0.00 4.55 -7.01
C TRP A 83 1.52 4.70 -7.11
N SER A 84 2.28 4.03 -6.24
CA SER A 84 3.73 4.15 -6.20
C SER A 84 4.39 3.62 -7.48
N ILE A 85 3.82 2.61 -8.14
CA ILE A 85 4.26 2.17 -9.48
C ILE A 85 4.11 3.31 -10.49
N ALA A 86 2.98 4.01 -10.48
CA ALA A 86 2.72 5.11 -11.41
C ALA A 86 3.70 6.30 -11.20
N GLN A 87 4.05 6.62 -9.94
CA GLN A 87 5.11 7.60 -9.64
C GLN A 87 6.48 7.13 -10.14
N ARG A 88 6.82 5.85 -9.90
CA ARG A 88 8.10 5.26 -10.30
C ARG A 88 8.33 5.30 -11.81
N GLN A 89 7.28 5.36 -12.63
CA GLN A 89 7.42 5.45 -14.09
C GLN A 89 8.16 6.70 -14.57
N VAL A 90 8.18 7.78 -13.76
CA VAL A 90 8.94 9.00 -14.09
C VAL A 90 10.44 8.74 -14.11
N ASP A 91 10.95 7.99 -13.11
CA ASP A 91 12.39 7.78 -12.94
C ASP A 91 12.87 6.45 -13.54
N LYS A 92 12.02 5.42 -13.50
CA LYS A 92 12.34 4.04 -13.90
C LYS A 92 11.22 3.46 -14.77
N PRO A 93 11.04 3.97 -16.01
CA PRO A 93 9.94 3.58 -16.86
C PRO A 93 9.97 2.09 -17.23
N ILE A 94 8.80 1.49 -17.35
CA ILE A 94 8.57 0.15 -17.87
C ILE A 94 7.69 0.30 -19.10
N HIS A 95 8.25 0.03 -20.27
CA HIS A 95 7.61 0.24 -21.57
C HIS A 95 6.19 -0.35 -21.64
N ASP A 96 6.00 -1.56 -21.10
CA ASP A 96 4.74 -2.28 -21.23
C ASP A 96 3.73 -2.02 -20.10
N TYR A 97 4.02 -1.08 -19.19
CA TYR A 97 3.07 -0.65 -18.17
C TYR A 97 2.07 0.34 -18.77
N LEU A 98 0.79 -0.04 -18.76
CA LEU A 98 -0.29 0.76 -19.35
C LEU A 98 -0.91 1.77 -18.38
N GLY A 99 -0.84 1.51 -17.08
CA GLY A 99 -1.44 2.37 -16.05
C GLY A 99 -1.86 1.64 -14.79
N GLY A 100 -2.37 2.42 -13.83
CA GLY A 100 -2.73 1.97 -12.49
C GLY A 100 -4.16 2.33 -12.09
N VAL A 101 -4.76 1.51 -11.23
CA VAL A 101 -6.02 1.81 -10.54
C VAL A 101 -5.80 1.65 -9.04
N ALA A 102 -5.75 2.78 -8.34
CA ALA A 102 -5.53 2.88 -6.91
C ALA A 102 -6.88 3.08 -6.18
N VAL A 103 -7.42 2.01 -5.59
CA VAL A 103 -8.73 2.03 -4.91
C VAL A 103 -8.56 2.21 -3.41
N ALA A 104 -9.13 3.27 -2.85
CA ALA A 104 -8.95 3.67 -1.45
C ALA A 104 -7.48 3.55 -0.98
N PRO A 105 -6.53 4.20 -1.69
CA PRO A 105 -5.10 3.97 -1.46
C PRO A 105 -4.62 4.57 -0.14
N VAL A 106 -3.62 3.92 0.47
CA VAL A 106 -2.79 4.55 1.51
C VAL A 106 -1.89 5.59 0.84
N THR A 107 -1.86 6.80 1.39
CA THR A 107 -1.09 7.93 0.82
C THR A 107 -0.16 8.59 1.84
N ARG A 108 -0.71 9.29 2.84
CA ARG A 108 0.06 10.08 3.82
C ARG A 108 -0.37 9.73 5.24
N ILE A 109 0.18 8.66 5.78
CA ILE A 109 -0.27 8.06 7.05
C ILE A 109 -0.30 9.07 8.20
N LEU A 110 0.70 9.95 8.31
CA LEU A 110 0.76 10.95 9.39
C LEU A 110 -0.36 11.99 9.34
N ARG A 111 -1.09 12.10 8.22
CA ARG A 111 -2.21 13.02 8.02
C ARG A 111 -3.58 12.39 8.31
N ASP A 112 -3.66 11.07 8.45
CA ASP A 112 -4.90 10.40 8.82
C ASP A 112 -5.30 10.68 10.27
N ALA A 113 -6.57 10.41 10.58
CA ALA A 113 -7.12 10.56 11.92
C ALA A 113 -6.82 9.36 12.82
N GLU A 114 -6.86 9.59 14.13
CA GLU A 114 -6.89 8.51 15.12
C GLU A 114 -8.22 7.73 15.06
N PRO A 115 -8.21 6.42 15.34
CA PRO A 115 -7.06 5.61 15.77
C PRO A 115 -6.25 5.02 14.60
N ILE A 116 -6.69 5.21 13.35
CA ILE A 116 -6.08 4.57 12.17
C ILE A 116 -4.65 5.00 11.96
N ARG A 117 -4.34 6.29 12.14
CA ARG A 117 -2.97 6.81 12.09
C ARG A 117 -2.02 6.03 13.00
N SER A 118 -2.39 5.82 14.26
CA SER A 118 -1.57 5.04 15.20
C SER A 118 -1.47 3.55 14.82
N TYR A 119 -2.52 2.95 14.27
CA TYR A 119 -2.49 1.55 13.84
C TYR A 119 -1.56 1.33 12.65
N LEU A 120 -1.63 2.21 11.65
CA LEU A 120 -0.71 2.18 10.51
C LEU A 120 0.72 2.49 10.95
N ALA A 121 0.91 3.38 11.93
CA ALA A 121 2.21 3.64 12.53
C ALA A 121 2.79 2.42 13.25
N LEU A 122 2.00 1.70 14.03
CA LEU A 122 2.47 0.47 14.67
C LEU A 122 2.84 -0.59 13.62
N ALA A 123 2.09 -0.69 12.52
CA ALA A 123 2.37 -1.63 11.44
C ALA A 123 3.66 -1.28 10.66
N MET A 124 4.03 0.00 10.54
CA MET A 124 5.25 0.41 9.82
C MET A 124 6.54 0.30 10.66
N VAL A 125 6.45 0.18 11.99
CA VAL A 125 7.62 0.19 12.91
C VAL A 125 8.69 -0.83 12.52
N SER A 126 8.30 -2.03 12.09
CA SER A 126 9.28 -3.04 11.64
C SER A 126 10.03 -2.63 10.37
N GLY A 127 9.36 -1.92 9.45
CA GLY A 127 10.03 -1.37 8.26
C GLY A 127 10.98 -0.22 8.62
N VAL A 128 10.60 0.62 9.57
CA VAL A 128 11.47 1.69 10.09
C VAL A 128 12.72 1.10 10.73
N ALA A 129 12.58 0.07 11.58
CA ALA A 129 13.70 -0.61 12.24
C ALA A 129 14.60 -1.38 11.26
N ALA A 130 14.02 -1.98 10.22
CA ALA A 130 14.79 -2.64 9.17
C ALA A 130 15.62 -1.64 8.34
N TYR A 131 15.08 -0.45 8.10
CA TYR A 131 15.72 0.58 7.29
C TYR A 131 16.71 1.46 8.08
N PHE A 132 16.46 1.69 9.37
CA PHE A 132 17.30 2.50 10.27
C PHE A 132 17.76 1.66 11.47
N PRO A 133 18.95 1.04 11.41
CA PRO A 133 19.46 0.19 12.49
C PRO A 133 19.61 0.90 13.85
N GLU A 134 19.76 2.23 13.85
CA GLU A 134 19.87 3.07 15.04
C GLU A 134 18.51 3.43 15.66
N PHE A 135 17.39 3.10 14.99
CA PHE A 135 16.05 3.37 15.50
C PHE A 135 15.69 2.41 16.64
N ASN A 136 15.24 2.95 17.77
CA ASN A 136 14.72 2.17 18.87
C ASN A 136 13.19 2.13 18.83
N GLU A 137 12.61 0.94 18.62
CA GLU A 137 11.15 0.75 18.59
C GLU A 137 10.44 1.28 19.85
N SER A 138 11.13 1.31 21.00
CA SER A 138 10.59 1.80 22.28
C SER A 138 10.33 3.31 22.32
N ASP A 139 10.94 4.07 21.41
CA ASP A 139 10.72 5.52 21.27
C ASP A 139 9.36 5.83 20.64
N VAL A 140 8.71 4.82 20.03
CA VAL A 140 7.42 4.94 19.34
C VAL A 140 6.38 4.04 20.00
N CYS A 141 6.75 2.82 20.35
CA CYS A 141 5.84 1.83 20.92
C CYS A 141 5.88 1.85 22.46
N THR A 142 4.69 1.80 23.07
CA THR A 142 4.60 1.46 24.50
C THR A 142 4.98 -0.01 24.73
N PRO A 143 5.33 -0.43 25.97
CA PRO A 143 5.61 -1.85 26.25
C PRO A 143 4.48 -2.79 25.81
N LYS A 144 3.22 -2.38 25.98
CA LYS A 144 2.05 -3.11 25.49
C LYS A 144 2.01 -3.15 23.96
N GLY A 145 2.38 -2.06 23.28
CA GLY A 145 2.48 -2.00 21.82
C GLY A 145 3.54 -2.96 21.27
N LEU A 146 4.73 -2.99 21.86
CA LEU A 146 5.79 -3.93 21.50
C LEU A 146 5.33 -5.38 21.66
N GLN A 147 4.67 -5.71 22.78
CA GLN A 147 4.13 -7.05 23.01
C GLN A 147 3.07 -7.44 21.96
N ARG A 148 2.16 -6.52 21.60
CA ARG A 148 1.15 -6.78 20.57
C ARG A 148 1.76 -6.92 19.18
N ALA A 149 2.73 -6.09 18.82
CA ALA A 149 3.45 -6.20 17.56
C ALA A 149 4.20 -7.53 17.45
N ALA A 150 4.88 -7.97 18.52
CA ALA A 150 5.54 -9.27 18.56
C ALA A 150 4.53 -10.43 18.38
N LEU A 151 3.36 -10.35 19.02
CA LEU A 151 2.31 -11.36 18.89
C LEU A 151 1.73 -11.42 17.46
N VAL A 152 1.53 -10.27 16.81
CA VAL A 152 1.11 -10.22 15.39
C VAL A 152 2.10 -10.96 14.50
N ARG A 153 3.40 -10.74 14.70
CA ARG A 153 4.46 -11.41 13.94
C ARG A 153 4.48 -12.92 14.21
N GLN A 154 4.34 -13.33 15.47
CA GLN A 154 4.36 -14.74 15.85
C GLN A 154 3.19 -15.54 15.29
N LEU A 155 2.01 -14.93 15.20
CA LEU A 155 0.79 -15.61 14.78
C LEU A 155 0.60 -15.66 13.26
N GLU A 156 1.51 -15.06 12.48
CA GLU A 156 1.40 -14.91 11.01
C GLU A 156 -0.04 -14.56 10.58
N SER A 157 -0.63 -13.65 11.35
CA SER A 157 -2.08 -13.51 11.40
C SER A 157 -2.64 -12.72 10.22
N PRO A 158 -3.84 -13.06 9.72
CA PRO A 158 -4.55 -12.23 8.75
C PRO A 158 -4.76 -10.80 9.27
N THR A 159 -4.91 -9.84 8.35
CA THR A 159 -5.09 -8.40 8.67
C THR A 159 -6.23 -8.14 9.67
N SER A 160 -7.32 -8.91 9.64
CA SER A 160 -8.43 -8.77 10.60
C SER A 160 -8.00 -9.09 12.04
N ILE A 161 -7.18 -10.12 12.22
CA ILE A 161 -6.63 -10.50 13.52
C ILE A 161 -5.55 -9.50 13.94
N MET A 162 -4.71 -9.03 13.02
CA MET A 162 -3.76 -7.94 13.29
C MET A 162 -4.50 -6.72 13.86
N ILE A 163 -5.52 -6.21 13.17
CA ILE A 163 -6.31 -5.05 13.62
C ILE A 163 -6.91 -5.29 15.01
N ALA A 164 -7.49 -6.47 15.25
CA ALA A 164 -8.06 -6.82 16.54
C ALA A 164 -7.00 -6.82 17.67
N LEU A 165 -5.81 -7.35 17.40
CA LEU A 165 -4.71 -7.43 18.37
C LEU A 165 -4.12 -6.07 18.73
N VAL A 166 -4.08 -5.14 17.78
CA VAL A 166 -3.56 -3.78 17.99
C VAL A 166 -4.63 -2.79 18.43
N SER A 167 -5.90 -3.19 18.42
CA SER A 167 -7.00 -2.35 18.88
C SER A 167 -6.80 -1.91 20.33
N GLY A 168 -6.97 -0.61 20.57
CA GLY A 168 -6.73 0.02 21.87
C GLY A 168 -5.27 0.06 22.35
N VAL A 169 -4.29 -0.29 21.50
CA VAL A 169 -2.87 0.00 21.76
C VAL A 169 -2.63 1.49 21.61
N LYS A 170 -1.89 2.06 22.57
CA LYS A 170 -1.38 3.43 22.50
C LYS A 170 0.10 3.40 22.13
N LEU A 171 0.52 4.36 21.31
CA LEU A 171 1.92 4.69 21.06
C LEU A 171 2.40 5.74 22.08
N GLN A 172 3.70 6.04 22.10
CA GLN A 172 4.27 7.11 22.92
C GLN A 172 3.72 8.49 22.47
N ASP A 173 3.48 9.45 23.37
CA ASP A 173 2.78 10.70 23.01
C ASP A 173 3.45 11.50 21.87
N ASN A 174 4.78 11.43 21.76
CA ASN A 174 5.58 12.11 20.75
C ASN A 174 5.97 11.21 19.56
N TRP A 175 5.37 10.04 19.41
CA TRP A 175 5.75 9.07 18.37
C TRP A 175 5.71 9.70 16.96
N ALA A 176 4.70 10.53 16.69
CA ALA A 176 4.46 11.09 15.37
C ALA A 176 5.53 12.10 14.96
N VAL A 177 6.24 12.73 15.91
CA VAL A 177 7.32 13.68 15.63
C VAL A 177 8.71 13.04 15.75
N ASN A 178 8.79 11.73 16.00
CA ASN A 178 10.05 11.00 16.01
C ASN A 178 10.79 11.17 14.67
N HIS A 179 12.09 11.45 14.74
CA HIS A 179 12.93 11.74 13.56
C HIS A 179 12.89 10.63 12.51
N TYR A 180 12.99 9.37 12.94
CA TYR A 180 13.00 8.22 12.03
C TYR A 180 11.62 7.96 11.42
N ILE A 181 10.53 8.18 12.16
CA ILE A 181 9.17 8.09 11.63
C ILE A 181 8.95 9.13 10.52
N GLN A 182 9.33 10.39 10.78
CA GLN A 182 9.20 11.47 9.80
C GLN A 182 10.04 11.19 8.55
N LYS A 183 11.30 10.75 8.75
CA LYS A 183 12.22 10.42 7.65
C LYS A 183 11.71 9.24 6.83
N TYR A 184 11.23 8.17 7.47
CA TYR A 184 10.67 7.01 6.77
C TYR A 184 9.43 7.40 5.96
N GLN A 185 8.50 8.14 6.57
CA GLN A 185 7.29 8.61 5.89
C GLN A 185 7.59 9.47 4.66
N ALA A 186 8.62 10.32 4.71
CA ALA A 186 9.06 11.09 3.55
C ALA A 186 9.61 10.22 2.41
N LEU A 187 10.13 9.02 2.71
CA LEU A 187 10.64 8.08 1.71
C LEU A 187 9.53 7.26 1.04
N ILE A 188 8.44 6.97 1.76
CA ILE A 188 7.43 5.98 1.33
C ILE A 188 6.07 6.57 0.93
N LEU A 189 5.81 7.85 1.21
CA LEU A 189 4.50 8.44 0.95
C LEU A 189 4.14 8.49 -0.54
N ASN A 190 2.84 8.48 -0.81
CA ASN A 190 2.29 8.76 -2.14
C ASN A 190 1.71 10.18 -2.22
N GLY A 191 1.88 10.80 -3.39
CA GLY A 191 1.40 12.13 -3.73
C GLY A 191 2.44 13.24 -3.54
N GLY A 192 2.38 14.25 -4.41
CA GLY A 192 3.36 15.33 -4.49
C GLY A 192 4.56 15.03 -5.39
N THR A 193 4.47 13.99 -6.21
CA THR A 193 5.48 13.54 -7.18
C THR A 193 4.81 13.36 -8.55
N ALA A 194 5.50 13.68 -9.64
CA ALA A 194 4.97 13.53 -10.99
C ALA A 194 4.52 12.09 -11.30
N ILE A 195 3.54 11.96 -12.20
CA ILE A 195 3.06 10.66 -12.70
C ILE A 195 3.06 10.67 -14.23
N ALA A 196 3.79 9.71 -14.83
CA ALA A 196 4.01 9.66 -16.28
C ALA A 196 2.97 8.83 -17.05
N ASN A 197 2.37 7.82 -16.42
CA ASN A 197 1.37 6.94 -17.03
C ASN A 197 0.00 7.14 -16.36
N PRO A 198 -1.11 6.79 -17.04
CA PRO A 198 -2.45 6.93 -16.47
C PRO A 198 -2.58 6.27 -15.08
N LEU A 199 -3.11 7.03 -14.12
CA LEU A 199 -3.49 6.56 -12.80
C LEU A 199 -4.92 7.00 -12.50
N LEU A 200 -5.82 6.02 -12.34
CA LEU A 200 -7.14 6.25 -11.77
C LEU A 200 -7.08 6.06 -10.25
N VAL A 201 -7.52 7.06 -9.51
CA VAL A 201 -7.62 7.04 -8.05
C VAL A 201 -9.10 7.01 -7.68
N VAL A 202 -9.55 5.95 -7.02
CA VAL A 202 -10.93 5.80 -6.57
C VAL A 202 -10.98 5.99 -5.06
N LYS A 203 -11.77 6.94 -4.55
CA LYS A 203 -11.89 7.16 -3.11
C LYS A 203 -13.32 7.46 -2.70
N SER A 204 -13.77 6.80 -1.63
CA SER A 204 -15.06 7.12 -1.01
C SER A 204 -14.93 8.21 0.05
N GLU A 205 -15.93 9.10 0.08
CA GLU A 205 -16.13 10.12 1.12
C GLU A 205 -16.50 9.52 2.48
N ALA A 206 -17.21 8.39 2.47
CA ALA A 206 -17.72 7.72 3.66
C ALA A 206 -16.80 6.58 4.13
N ASP A 207 -15.53 6.59 3.72
CA ASP A 207 -14.55 5.58 4.11
C ASP A 207 -14.19 5.72 5.60
N PRO A 208 -14.50 4.72 6.45
CA PRO A 208 -14.26 4.79 7.88
C PRO A 208 -12.81 4.45 8.27
N VAL A 209 -11.98 4.02 7.31
CA VAL A 209 -10.60 3.58 7.54
C VAL A 209 -9.63 4.68 7.11
N LEU A 210 -9.61 5.04 5.83
CA LEU A 210 -8.69 6.07 5.32
C LEU A 210 -9.46 7.33 4.99
N GLN A 211 -9.01 8.49 5.47
CA GLN A 211 -9.77 9.72 5.28
C GLN A 211 -9.78 10.14 3.80
N TYR A 212 -10.95 10.49 3.27
CA TYR A 212 -11.08 11.01 1.91
C TYR A 212 -10.18 12.23 1.67
N SER A 213 -10.18 13.17 2.61
CA SER A 213 -9.41 14.42 2.53
C SER A 213 -7.91 14.19 2.38
N VAL A 214 -7.37 13.11 2.95
CA VAL A 214 -5.94 12.79 2.88
C VAL A 214 -5.55 12.35 1.46
N ALA A 215 -6.34 11.44 0.86
CA ALA A 215 -6.12 11.02 -0.52
C ALA A 215 -6.41 12.16 -1.52
N ALA A 216 -7.47 12.94 -1.29
CA ALA A 216 -7.80 14.10 -2.13
C ALA A 216 -6.68 15.15 -2.11
N ALA A 217 -6.10 15.44 -0.94
CA ALA A 217 -4.95 16.34 -0.83
C ALA A 217 -3.71 15.77 -1.55
N ALA A 218 -3.48 14.45 -1.50
CA ALA A 218 -2.40 13.82 -2.24
C ALA A 218 -2.55 13.98 -3.76
N VAL A 219 -3.75 13.82 -4.30
CA VAL A 219 -4.04 14.11 -5.72
C VAL A 219 -3.82 15.60 -6.01
N HIS A 220 -4.43 16.49 -5.21
CA HIS A 220 -4.40 17.93 -5.42
C HIS A 220 -2.97 18.47 -5.47
N ASP A 221 -2.16 18.16 -4.44
CA ASP A 221 -0.77 18.62 -4.37
C ASP A 221 0.08 18.05 -5.52
N THR A 222 -0.28 16.88 -6.05
CA THR A 222 0.41 16.29 -7.21
C THR A 222 0.11 17.10 -8.47
N LEU A 223 -1.17 17.39 -8.73
CA LEU A 223 -1.60 18.14 -9.91
C LEU A 223 -1.21 19.62 -9.84
N GLU A 224 -1.16 20.21 -8.65
CA GLU A 224 -0.66 21.58 -8.45
C GLU A 224 0.82 21.70 -8.84
N LYS A 225 1.66 20.76 -8.37
CA LYS A 225 3.10 20.75 -8.67
C LYS A 225 3.43 20.25 -10.08
N PHE A 226 2.63 19.30 -10.59
CA PHE A 226 2.86 18.63 -11.86
C PHE A 226 1.57 18.55 -12.68
N PRO A 227 1.14 19.67 -13.30
CA PRO A 227 -0.15 19.74 -14.02
C PRO A 227 -0.27 18.78 -15.21
N GLN A 228 0.85 18.24 -15.69
CA GLN A 228 0.89 17.27 -16.78
C GLN A 228 0.74 15.81 -16.31
N SER A 229 0.63 15.57 -15.00
CA SER A 229 0.47 14.23 -14.46
C SER A 229 -0.86 13.62 -14.89
N LEU A 230 -0.83 12.39 -15.37
CA LEU A 230 -2.01 11.69 -15.90
C LEU A 230 -2.82 11.04 -14.78
N ILE A 231 -3.40 11.85 -13.90
CA ILE A 231 -4.21 11.38 -12.76
C ILE A 231 -5.68 11.71 -12.98
N GLU A 232 -6.53 10.70 -12.85
CA GLU A 232 -7.98 10.87 -12.73
C GLU A 232 -8.41 10.54 -11.30
N PHE A 233 -9.27 11.36 -10.71
CA PHE A 233 -9.78 11.15 -9.36
C PHE A 233 -11.28 10.93 -9.37
N MET A 234 -11.69 9.70 -9.07
CA MET A 234 -13.08 9.28 -8.95
C MET A 234 -13.50 9.28 -7.48
N GLN A 235 -14.41 10.20 -7.16
CA GLN A 235 -15.06 10.28 -5.86
C GLN A 235 -16.30 9.38 -5.82
N MET A 236 -16.43 8.58 -4.76
CA MET A 236 -17.58 7.70 -4.55
C MET A 236 -18.39 8.16 -3.32
N PRO A 237 -19.67 8.53 -3.49
CA PRO A 237 -20.50 8.94 -2.36
C PRO A 237 -21.02 7.71 -1.60
N GLY A 238 -20.96 7.74 -0.26
CA GLY A 238 -21.68 6.80 0.61
C GLY A 238 -21.18 5.34 0.63
N VAL A 239 -19.98 5.05 0.12
CA VAL A 239 -19.42 3.69 0.08
C VAL A 239 -18.42 3.47 1.21
N SER A 240 -18.37 2.30 1.85
CA SER A 240 -17.34 2.02 2.86
C SER A 240 -16.00 1.57 2.24
N HIS A 241 -14.94 1.40 3.04
CA HIS A 241 -13.56 1.17 2.58
C HIS A 241 -13.41 0.00 1.58
N GLY A 242 -14.00 -1.16 1.90
CA GLY A 242 -13.93 -2.36 1.06
C GLY A 242 -14.80 -2.29 -0.21
N PRO A 243 -16.11 -2.01 -0.10
CA PRO A 243 -17.03 -1.93 -1.23
C PRO A 243 -16.72 -0.83 -2.25
N ALA A 244 -15.76 0.05 -1.99
CA ALA A 244 -15.27 1.03 -2.98
C ALA A 244 -14.90 0.36 -4.30
N LEU A 245 -14.27 -0.82 -4.24
CA LEU A 245 -13.90 -1.61 -5.42
C LEU A 245 -15.11 -2.08 -6.24
N THR A 246 -16.10 -2.69 -5.60
CA THR A 246 -17.25 -3.25 -6.32
C THR A 246 -18.19 -2.15 -6.82
N SER A 247 -18.26 -1.04 -6.10
CA SER A 247 -19.11 0.09 -6.45
C SER A 247 -18.55 0.86 -7.65
N SER A 248 -17.22 0.92 -7.81
CA SER A 248 -16.58 1.59 -8.94
C SER A 248 -16.63 0.80 -10.26
N GLN A 249 -17.03 -0.48 -10.24
CA GLN A 249 -17.15 -1.30 -11.46
C GLN A 249 -18.32 -0.89 -12.37
N ARG A 250 -19.23 -0.04 -11.87
CA ARG A 250 -20.47 0.36 -12.57
C ARG A 250 -20.41 1.79 -13.13
N HIS A 251 -19.27 2.47 -12.97
CA HIS A 251 -19.03 3.84 -13.40
C HIS A 251 -17.89 3.87 -14.40
#